data_AF-A0A3N5KQ89-F1
#
_entry.id   AF-A0A3N5KQ89-F1
#
_cell.length_a   1.000
_cell.length_b   1.000
_cell.length_c   1.000
_cell.angle_alpha   90.00
_cell.angle_beta   90.00
_cell.angle_gamma   90.00
#
_symmetry.space_group_name_H-M   'P 1'
#
loop_
_entity.id
_entity.type
_entity.pdbx_description
1 polymer ?
#
loop_
_entity_poly.entity_id
_entity_poly.type
_entity_poly.pdbx_seq_one_letter_code
_entity_poly.pdbx_strand_id
1 'polypeptide(L)'
;MSGLICVAVLAGVATWVLVPKDGATGEPAQFRGGPRLSVDRDLIDFGPVRYNQFVEARFRLKNVGDQPLHLPPSPPIEVVEGC
;
A
#
# COMPACT_ATOMS: atom_id res chain seq x y z
N MET A 1 -54.82 -15.07 11.30
CA MET A 1 -53.57 -14.62 11.98
C MET A 1 -52.30 -15.29 11.44
N SER A 2 -52.28 -15.98 10.28
CA SER A 2 -51.03 -16.60 9.77
C SER A 2 -50.34 -15.80 8.66
N GLY A 3 -51.08 -14.97 7.91
CA GLY A 3 -50.52 -14.21 6.78
C GLY A 3 -49.61 -13.04 7.18
N LEU A 4 -49.89 -12.38 8.32
CA LEU A 4 -49.09 -11.24 8.80
C LEU A 4 -47.69 -11.65 9.24
N ILE A 5 -47.53 -12.87 9.77
CA ILE A 5 -46.24 -13.41 10.21
C ILE A 5 -45.35 -13.68 8.99
N CYS A 6 -45.90 -14.26 7.92
CA CYS A 6 -45.14 -14.53 6.69
C CYS A 6 -44.63 -13.24 6.03
N VAL A 7 -45.45 -12.18 5.99
CA VAL A 7 -45.03 -10.90 5.41
C VAL A 7 -43.94 -10.24 6.24
N ALA A 8 -44.03 -10.30 7.57
CA ALA A 8 -42.99 -9.75 8.45
C ALA A 8 -41.65 -10.51 8.33
N VAL A 9 -41.70 -11.84 8.21
CA VAL A 9 -40.50 -12.67 8.00
C VAL A 9 -39.88 -12.41 6.63
N LEU A 10 -40.68 -12.34 5.58
CA LEU A 10 -40.19 -12.03 4.22
C LEU A 10 -39.61 -10.62 4.13
N ALA A 11 -40.23 -9.64 4.79
CA ALA A 11 -39.71 -8.28 4.89
C ALA A 11 -38.37 -8.26 5.65
N GLY A 12 -38.27 -8.97 6.78
CA GLY A 12 -37.03 -9.08 7.55
C GLY A 12 -35.88 -9.69 6.75
N VAL A 13 -36.15 -10.76 6.00
CA VAL A 13 -35.16 -11.42 5.13
C VAL A 13 -34.78 -10.53 3.96
N ALA A 14 -35.73 -9.87 3.31
CA ALA A 14 -35.44 -8.92 2.22
C ALA A 14 -34.56 -7.76 2.71
N THR A 15 -34.83 -7.26 3.92
CA THR A 15 -34.04 -6.19 4.53
C THR A 15 -32.61 -6.66 4.82
N TRP A 16 -32.43 -7.88 5.32
CA TRP A 16 -31.10 -8.43 5.63
C TRP A 16 -30.25 -8.74 4.38
N VAL A 17 -30.91 -9.15 3.30
CA VAL A 17 -30.25 -9.46 2.01
C VAL A 17 -29.84 -8.18 1.26
N LEU A 18 -30.56 -7.07 1.46
CA LEU A 18 -30.29 -5.80 0.77
C LEU A 18 -29.36 -4.85 1.54
N VAL A 19 -28.93 -5.19 2.76
CA VAL A 19 -27.90 -4.40 3.45
C VAL A 19 -26.59 -4.57 2.68
N PRO A 20 -26.05 -3.51 2.06
CA PRO A 20 -24.72 -3.56 1.49
C PRO A 20 -23.77 -3.87 2.63
N LYS A 21 -23.21 -5.06 2.60
CA LYS A 21 -22.10 -5.44 3.45
C LYS A 21 -20.94 -4.63 2.90
N ASP A 22 -20.77 -3.41 3.42
CA ASP A 22 -19.64 -2.52 3.15
C ASP A 22 -18.37 -3.20 3.68
N GLY A 23 -18.01 -4.32 3.07
CA GLY A 23 -16.66 -4.81 3.00
C GLY A 23 -15.94 -3.81 2.14
N ALA A 24 -15.55 -2.69 2.77
CA ALA A 24 -14.36 -1.98 2.38
C ALA A 24 -13.24 -3.04 2.41
N THR A 25 -13.06 -3.73 1.29
CA THR A 25 -11.80 -4.35 0.92
C THR A 25 -10.84 -3.18 0.97
N GLY A 26 -10.19 -3.04 2.12
CA GLY A 26 -9.39 -1.87 2.45
C GLY A 26 -8.25 -1.83 1.46
N GLU A 27 -8.44 -1.08 0.38
CA GLU A 27 -7.36 -0.58 -0.42
C GLU A 27 -6.46 0.17 0.57
N PRO A 28 -5.17 -0.20 0.67
CA PRO A 28 -4.30 0.39 1.67
C PRO A 28 -4.38 1.91 1.52
N ALA A 29 -4.63 2.61 2.63
CA ALA A 29 -4.89 4.05 2.63
C ALA A 29 -3.81 4.76 1.81
N GLN A 30 -4.18 5.15 0.58
CA GLN A 30 -3.26 5.81 -0.34
C GLN A 30 -2.96 7.21 0.21
N PHE A 31 -1.69 7.59 0.18
CA PHE A 31 -1.30 8.92 0.63
C PHE A 31 -1.99 9.97 -0.25
N ARG A 32 -2.67 10.94 0.38
CA ARG A 32 -3.32 12.06 -0.30
C ARG A 32 -2.61 13.38 0.00
N GLY A 33 -2.59 14.27 -0.99
CA GLY A 33 -2.03 15.62 -0.84
C GLY A 33 -0.71 15.85 -1.58
N GLY A 34 -0.37 15.02 -2.57
CA GLY A 34 0.79 15.25 -3.42
C GLY A 34 1.53 13.99 -3.84
N PRO A 35 2.62 14.16 -4.60
CA PRO A 35 3.52 13.07 -4.95
C PRO A 35 4.24 12.55 -3.70
N ARG A 36 4.37 11.23 -3.57
CA ARG A 36 5.02 10.61 -2.41
C ARG A 36 5.84 9.41 -2.85
N LEU A 37 7.14 9.43 -2.55
CA LEU A 37 8.03 8.31 -2.84
C LEU A 37 8.07 7.33 -1.65
N SER A 38 8.06 6.04 -1.95
CA SER A 38 8.33 4.95 -1.03
C SER A 38 9.43 4.06 -1.61
N VAL A 39 10.26 3.51 -0.73
CA VAL A 39 11.20 2.42 -1.04
C VAL A 39 10.59 1.10 -0.58
N ASP A 40 11.04 -0.01 -1.14
CA ASP A 40 10.70 -1.35 -0.65
C ASP A 40 11.62 -1.82 0.49
N ARG A 41 12.77 -1.16 0.67
CA ARG A 41 13.78 -1.49 1.68
C ARG A 41 14.48 -0.21 2.16
N ASP A 42 14.47 0.00 3.48
CA ASP A 42 15.18 1.12 4.11
C ASP A 42 16.64 0.78 4.45
N LEU A 43 16.96 -0.52 4.57
CA LEU A 43 18.30 -1.02 4.90
C LEU A 43 18.68 -2.20 3.99
N ILE A 44 19.89 -2.15 3.46
CA ILE A 44 20.52 -3.26 2.75
C ILE A 44 21.85 -3.56 3.45
N ASP A 45 21.86 -4.64 4.22
CA ASP A 45 23.06 -5.15 4.88
C ASP A 45 23.67 -6.26 4.01
N PHE A 46 24.93 -6.09 3.65
CA PHE A 46 25.70 -7.09 2.90
C PHE A 46 26.37 -8.13 3.80
N GLY A 47 26.32 -7.94 5.12
CA GLY A 47 27.04 -8.74 6.09
C GLY A 47 28.55 -8.63 5.91
N PRO A 48 29.31 -9.70 6.22
CA PRO A 48 30.77 -9.69 6.04
C PRO A 48 31.13 -9.74 4.54
N VAL A 49 31.68 -8.63 4.04
CA VAL A 49 32.22 -8.52 2.67
C VAL A 49 33.73 -8.72 2.70
N ARG A 50 34.27 -9.54 1.78
CA ARG A 50 35.72 -9.78 1.71
C ARG A 50 36.44 -8.54 1.19
N TYR A 51 37.72 -8.43 1.52
CA TYR A 51 38.58 -7.40 0.94
C TYR A 51 38.56 -7.47 -0.59
N ASN A 52 38.48 -6.30 -1.23
CA ASN A 52 38.46 -6.13 -2.69
C ASN A 52 37.25 -6.79 -3.39
N GLN A 53 36.15 -7.00 -2.67
CA GLN A 53 34.90 -7.49 -3.23
C GLN A 53 33.92 -6.33 -3.45
N PHE A 54 33.42 -6.20 -4.69
CA PHE A 54 32.36 -5.24 -5.00
C PHE A 54 31.00 -5.79 -4.59
N VAL A 55 30.14 -4.89 -4.09
CA VAL A 55 28.76 -5.17 -3.74
C VAL A 55 27.82 -4.26 -4.51
N GLU A 56 26.61 -4.74 -4.79
CA GLU A 56 25.59 -3.99 -5.51
C GLU A 56 24.29 -4.02 -4.70
N ALA A 57 23.79 -2.83 -4.33
CA ALA A 57 22.50 -2.65 -3.70
C ALA A 57 21.44 -2.37 -4.77
N ARG A 58 20.29 -3.05 -4.69
CA ARG A 58 19.11 -2.76 -5.52
C ARG A 58 17.88 -2.64 -4.63
N PHE A 59 17.12 -1.59 -4.85
CA PHE A 59 15.84 -1.32 -4.21
C PHE A 59 14.89 -0.70 -5.24
N ARG A 60 13.59 -0.74 -4.96
CA ARG A 60 12.56 -0.25 -5.85
C ARG A 60 11.95 1.02 -5.29
N LEU A 61 11.78 1.98 -6.18
CA LEU A 61 11.06 3.22 -5.91
C LEU A 61 9.61 3.06 -6.39
N LYS A 62 8.65 3.49 -5.56
CA LYS A 62 7.24 3.54 -5.90
C LYS A 62 6.66 4.91 -5.56
N ASN A 63 5.93 5.51 -6.50
CA ASN A 63 5.05 6.63 -6.17
C ASN A 63 3.79 6.06 -5.49
N VAL A 64 3.58 6.42 -4.23
CA VAL A 64 2.43 6.03 -3.41
C VAL A 64 1.49 7.22 -3.14
N GLY A 65 1.78 8.38 -3.72
CA GLY A 65 0.95 9.57 -3.65
C GLY A 65 -0.22 9.55 -4.65
N ASP A 66 -1.01 10.61 -4.60
CA ASP A 66 -2.19 10.83 -5.47
C ASP A 66 -1.89 11.77 -6.65
N GLN A 67 -0.64 12.20 -6.81
CA GLN A 67 -0.18 13.07 -7.91
C GLN A 67 1.08 12.51 -8.59
N PRO A 68 1.35 12.91 -9.85
CA PRO A 68 2.56 12.50 -10.57
C PRO A 68 3.86 12.89 -9.85
N LEU A 69 4.78 11.94 -9.73
CA LEU A 69 6.12 12.16 -9.17
C LEU A 69 7.14 12.25 -10.32
N HIS A 70 7.89 13.36 -10.37
CA HIS A 70 8.98 13.56 -11.33
C HIS A 70 10.32 13.39 -10.61
N LEU A 71 11.13 12.44 -11.07
CA LEU A 71 12.50 12.24 -10.59
C LEU A 71 13.50 12.83 -11.61
N PRO A 72 14.63 13.40 -11.17
CA PRO A 72 15.69 13.81 -12.07
C PRO A 72 16.32 12.59 -12.76
N PRO A 73 16.97 12.75 -13.93
CA PRO A 73 17.61 11.65 -14.66
C PRO A 73 18.69 10.92 -13.85
N SER A 74 19.38 11.65 -12.96
CA SER A 74 20.37 11.12 -12.02
C SER A 74 20.12 11.78 -10.66
N PRO A 75 19.45 11.08 -9.72
CA PRO A 75 19.29 11.60 -8.37
C PRO A 75 20.66 11.63 -7.68
N PRO A 76 20.98 12.71 -6.94
CA PRO A 76 22.23 12.78 -6.20
C PRO A 76 22.27 11.66 -5.15
N ILE A 77 23.38 10.94 -5.11
CA ILE A 77 23.68 9.94 -4.08
C ILE A 77 24.80 10.52 -3.23
N GLU A 78 24.53 10.73 -1.95
CA GLU A 78 25.51 11.22 -0.99
C GLU A 78 25.96 10.08 -0.07
N VAL A 79 27.26 9.90 0.04
CA VAL A 79 27.86 8.99 1.02
C VAL A 79 27.93 9.76 2.33
N VAL A 80 27.08 9.38 3.29
CA VAL A 80 27.08 10.01 4.63
C VAL A 80 28.26 9.48 5.46
N GLU A 81 28.51 8.17 5.41
CA GLU A 81 29.64 7.51 6.09
C GLU A 81 30.23 6.41 5.20
N GLY A 82 31.56 6.37 5.09
CA GLY A 82 32.33 5.43 4.27
C GLY A 82 33.69 6.03 3.89
N CYS A 83 34.70 5.18 3.66
CA CYS A 83 36.05 5.57 3.18
C CYS A 83 36.21 5.21 1.71
#